data_AF-A0AAE0MX05-F1
#
_entry.id   AF-A0AAE0MX05-F1
#
_cell.length_a   1.000
_cell.length_b   1.000
_cell.length_c   1.000
_cell.angle_alpha   90.00
_cell.angle_beta   90.00
_cell.angle_gamma   90.00
#
_symmetry.space_group_name_H-M   'P 1'
#
loop_
_entity.id
_entity.type
_entity.pdbx_description
1 polymer ?
#
loop_
_entity_poly.entity_id
_entity_poly.type
_entity_poly.pdbx_seq_one_letter_code
_entity_poly.pdbx_strand_id
1 'polypeptide(L)'
;MARIQNQQNTVWVRNGNAYSPIETIEIVGRLGTFKAGIFPAKTFLSAVSAGCLASFAAGATLIASNLPWMSENTPGLVHVTSSILFPCALVMIFMSGADLFTGSTMLTGVACLQGRIPWHKMLLHWFICFWGNLAGSLFVMAIIFGYGGLFTDPAQVKLIQNFVYAKQVVPEWHQIFIRAIGCNWMVCLAAYLGLSGRDLMSRAMGMWWPVFCFAILGLDHVVVNMFYIPFGIWHGTPGVTVGLYIWKGIIPALIGNTIGGGGFCGAYYYFMYLHNQDPVPIDGIYFPGDLAKLEEGGALPQYESDDCVAITQKEQKK
;
A
#
# COMPACT_ATOMS: atom_id res chain seq x y z
N MET A 1 24.94 -53.36 22.91
CA MET A 1 24.76 -52.92 21.51
C MET A 1 24.02 -51.61 21.48
N ALA A 2 24.75 -50.52 21.71
CA ALA A 2 24.24 -49.16 21.58
C ALA A 2 24.57 -48.65 20.18
N ARG A 3 23.56 -48.22 19.43
CA ARG A 3 23.75 -47.36 18.26
C ARG A 3 22.67 -46.29 18.32
N ILE A 4 22.96 -45.29 19.14
CA ILE A 4 22.35 -43.97 19.09
C ILE A 4 22.57 -43.49 17.64
N GLN A 5 21.50 -43.42 16.86
CA GLN A 5 21.58 -42.90 15.50
C GLN A 5 21.87 -41.40 15.59
N ASN A 6 23.00 -41.00 15.01
CA ASN A 6 23.47 -39.63 14.88
C ASN A 6 22.34 -38.73 14.37
N GLN A 7 21.95 -37.75 15.20
CA GLN A 7 21.38 -36.49 14.70
C GLN A 7 22.42 -35.87 13.78
N GLN A 8 22.17 -35.93 12.46
CA GLN A 8 22.95 -35.17 11.51
C GLN A 8 22.70 -33.69 11.81
N ASN A 9 23.79 -32.95 12.04
CA ASN A 9 23.78 -31.50 12.21
C ASN A 9 23.28 -30.84 10.92
N THR A 10 21.97 -30.67 10.79
CA THR A 10 21.38 -29.72 9.85
C THR A 10 21.61 -28.32 10.41
N VAL A 11 22.59 -27.61 9.85
CA VAL A 11 22.71 -26.16 10.05
C VAL A 11 21.72 -25.50 9.11
N TRP A 12 20.60 -25.04 9.68
CA TRP A 12 19.59 -24.28 8.96
C TRP A 12 20.10 -22.85 8.75
N VAL A 13 20.56 -22.54 7.53
CA VAL A 13 20.91 -21.16 7.16
C VAL A 13 19.62 -20.45 6.76
N ARG A 14 19.09 -19.62 7.67
CA ARG A 14 17.96 -18.72 7.39
C ARG A 14 18.37 -17.79 6.24
N ASN A 15 17.77 -17.95 5.07
CA ASN A 15 18.17 -17.19 3.89
C ASN A 15 17.53 -15.79 3.94
N GLY A 16 18.27 -14.81 4.47
CA GLY A 16 17.89 -13.40 4.53
C GLY A 16 17.17 -13.00 5.82
N ASN A 17 17.57 -11.88 6.42
CA ASN A 17 16.96 -11.31 7.64
C ASN A 17 15.47 -10.89 7.51
N ALA A 18 14.80 -11.19 6.40
CA ALA A 18 13.41 -10.81 6.11
C ALA A 18 12.42 -11.93 6.48
N TYR A 19 11.11 -11.62 6.47
CA TYR A 19 10.05 -12.62 6.54
C TYR A 19 9.86 -13.29 5.19
N SER A 20 9.54 -14.59 5.20
CA SER A 20 9.16 -15.33 4.00
C SER A 20 7.82 -14.83 3.45
N PRO A 21 7.45 -15.20 2.21
CA PRO A 21 6.16 -14.80 1.65
C PRO A 21 4.96 -15.22 2.50
N ILE A 22 4.98 -16.44 3.02
CA ILE A 22 3.93 -17.00 3.87
C ILE A 22 3.85 -16.30 5.24
N GLU A 23 5.00 -16.00 5.86
CA GLU A 23 5.05 -15.19 7.08
C GLU A 23 4.50 -13.77 6.83
N THR A 24 4.87 -13.16 5.69
CA THR A 24 4.48 -11.78 5.35
C THR A 24 2.97 -11.63 5.17
N ILE A 25 2.33 -12.54 4.42
CA ILE A 25 0.88 -12.48 4.22
C ILE A 25 0.10 -12.79 5.51
N GLU A 26 0.66 -13.62 6.39
CA GLU A 26 0.08 -13.84 7.72
C GLU A 26 0.15 -12.56 8.57
N ILE A 27 1.28 -11.84 8.54
CA ILE A 27 1.41 -10.51 9.19
C ILE A 27 0.38 -9.53 8.62
N VAL A 28 0.17 -9.50 7.30
CA VAL A 28 -0.86 -8.69 6.65
C VAL A 28 -2.25 -8.98 7.24
N GLY A 29 -2.60 -10.26 7.38
CA GLY A 29 -3.88 -10.69 7.95
C GLY A 29 -4.05 -10.31 9.43
N ARG A 30 -3.00 -10.45 10.25
CA ARG A 30 -3.00 -10.02 11.66
C ARG A 30 -3.21 -8.51 11.78
N LEU A 31 -2.48 -7.73 10.98
CA LEU A 31 -2.60 -6.27 10.96
C LEU A 31 -3.99 -5.82 10.49
N GLY A 32 -4.56 -6.48 9.48
CA GLY A 32 -5.92 -6.24 9.04
C GLY A 32 -6.97 -6.51 10.13
N THR A 33 -6.81 -7.61 10.86
CA THR A 33 -7.68 -7.95 11.99
C THR A 33 -7.62 -6.90 13.10
N PHE A 34 -6.40 -6.46 13.45
CA PHE A 34 -6.19 -5.39 14.42
C PHE A 34 -6.85 -4.07 13.98
N LYS A 35 -6.58 -3.61 12.75
CA LYS A 35 -7.10 -2.33 12.23
C LYS A 35 -8.62 -2.30 12.14
N ALA A 36 -9.25 -3.40 11.75
CA ALA A 36 -10.70 -3.52 11.71
C ALA A 36 -11.36 -3.55 13.11
N GLY A 37 -10.60 -3.83 14.17
CA GLY A 37 -11.05 -3.82 15.56
C GLY A 37 -10.93 -2.47 16.27
N ILE A 38 -10.27 -1.48 15.66
CA ILE A 38 -10.08 -0.15 16.26
C ILE A 38 -11.41 0.61 16.31
N PHE A 39 -11.60 1.41 17.37
CA PHE A 39 -12.75 2.27 17.53
C PHE A 39 -12.90 3.25 16.34
N PRO A 40 -14.09 3.38 15.72
CA PRO A 40 -14.29 4.17 14.49
C PRO A 40 -13.74 5.59 14.50
N ALA A 41 -13.85 6.33 15.62
CA ALA A 41 -13.33 7.69 15.68
C ALA A 41 -11.79 7.74 15.63
N LYS A 42 -11.10 6.75 16.23
CA LYS A 42 -9.64 6.62 16.15
C LYS A 42 -9.21 6.28 14.73
N THR A 43 -9.92 5.37 14.06
CA THR A 43 -9.71 5.05 12.64
C THR A 43 -9.91 6.27 11.76
N PHE A 44 -10.95 7.08 12.01
CA PHE A 44 -11.20 8.30 11.25
C PHE A 44 -10.04 9.31 11.40
N LEU A 45 -9.59 9.60 12.62
CA LEU A 45 -8.47 10.53 12.85
C LEU A 45 -7.15 10.01 12.27
N SER A 46 -6.91 8.71 12.40
CA SER A 46 -5.78 8.03 11.77
C SER A 46 -5.84 8.16 10.24
N ALA A 47 -7.02 8.03 9.64
CA ALA A 47 -7.22 8.21 8.21
C ALA A 47 -7.11 9.67 7.74
N VAL A 48 -7.53 10.63 8.56
CA VAL A 48 -7.24 12.06 8.32
C VAL A 48 -5.74 12.30 8.25
N SER A 49 -4.97 11.74 9.20
CA SER A 49 -3.50 11.83 9.18
C SER A 49 -2.91 11.25 7.89
N ALA A 50 -3.38 10.07 7.45
CA ALA A 50 -2.92 9.47 6.19
C ALA A 50 -3.23 10.35 4.96
N GLY A 51 -4.41 10.96 4.89
CA GLY A 51 -4.76 11.92 3.84
C GLY A 51 -3.84 13.14 3.81
N CYS A 52 -3.52 13.68 4.99
CA CYS A 52 -2.57 14.79 5.11
C CYS A 52 -1.17 14.42 4.62
N LEU A 53 -0.64 13.27 5.07
CA LEU A 53 0.70 12.80 4.69
C LEU A 53 0.81 12.53 3.18
N ALA A 54 -0.21 11.91 2.59
CA ALA A 54 -0.27 11.71 1.14
C ALA A 54 -0.28 13.04 0.38
N SER A 55 -0.99 14.05 0.91
CA SER A 55 -1.10 15.38 0.30
C SER A 55 0.20 16.17 0.36
N PHE A 56 0.94 16.10 1.48
CA PHE A 56 2.25 16.74 1.57
C PHE A 56 3.24 16.17 0.55
N ALA A 57 3.27 14.85 0.40
CA ALA A 57 4.10 14.20 -0.62
C ALA A 57 3.66 14.59 -2.04
N ALA A 58 2.35 14.62 -2.31
CA ALA A 58 1.80 15.06 -3.60
C ALA A 58 2.22 16.50 -3.94
N GLY A 59 2.10 17.42 -2.98
CA GLY A 59 2.58 18.80 -3.14
C GLY A 59 4.09 18.90 -3.40
N ALA A 60 4.89 18.10 -2.68
CA ALA A 60 6.34 18.02 -2.91
C ALA A 60 6.67 17.52 -4.33
N THR A 61 5.88 16.61 -4.88
CA THR A 61 6.09 16.16 -6.27
C THR A 61 5.69 17.19 -7.31
N LEU A 62 4.67 18.03 -7.06
CA LEU A 62 4.32 19.14 -7.97
C LEU A 62 5.46 20.16 -8.07
N ILE A 63 6.08 20.51 -6.94
CA ILE A 63 7.20 21.46 -6.98
C ILE A 63 8.43 20.84 -7.66
N ALA A 64 8.67 19.55 -7.49
CA ALA A 64 9.74 18.84 -8.21
C ALA A 64 9.48 18.77 -9.73
N SER A 65 8.21 18.78 -10.15
CA SER A 65 7.83 18.89 -11.55
C SER A 65 7.94 20.32 -12.12
N ASN A 66 8.18 21.34 -11.29
CA ASN A 66 8.27 22.73 -11.72
C ASN A 66 9.64 23.07 -12.33
N LEU A 67 9.98 22.39 -13.43
CA LEU A 67 11.22 22.56 -14.18
C LEU A 67 10.88 22.90 -15.64
N PRO A 68 10.64 24.19 -15.99
CA PRO A 68 10.09 24.58 -17.29
C PRO A 68 10.96 24.11 -18.48
N TRP A 69 12.27 24.35 -18.40
CA TRP A 69 13.20 23.94 -19.46
C TRP A 69 13.21 22.41 -19.66
N MET A 70 13.21 21.63 -18.57
CA MET A 70 13.16 20.16 -18.65
C MET A 70 11.80 19.66 -19.15
N SER A 71 10.71 20.37 -18.84
CA SER A 71 9.36 19.99 -19.29
C SER A 71 9.22 20.08 -20.81
N GLU A 72 9.92 21.02 -21.44
CA GLU A 72 9.92 21.20 -22.89
C GLU A 72 10.93 20.29 -23.60
N ASN A 73 12.13 20.11 -23.04
CA ASN A 73 13.24 19.44 -23.71
C ASN A 73 13.42 17.97 -23.32
N THR A 74 13.03 17.59 -22.10
CA THR A 74 13.29 16.27 -21.50
C THR A 74 12.15 15.82 -20.56
N PRO A 75 10.90 15.71 -21.03
CA PRO A 75 9.73 15.44 -20.18
C PRO A 75 9.87 14.15 -19.34
N GLY A 76 10.56 13.13 -19.86
CA GLY A 76 10.84 11.90 -19.12
C GLY A 76 11.64 12.14 -17.82
N LEU A 77 12.59 13.07 -17.81
CA LEU A 77 13.37 13.39 -16.60
C LEU A 77 12.53 14.13 -15.55
N VAL A 78 11.54 14.92 -15.97
CA VAL A 78 10.58 15.57 -15.05
C VAL A 78 9.71 14.51 -14.35
N HIS A 79 9.29 13.48 -15.08
CA HIS A 79 8.55 12.35 -14.50
C HIS A 79 9.42 11.54 -13.53
N VAL A 80 10.69 11.26 -13.87
CA VAL A 80 11.61 10.55 -12.97
C VAL A 80 11.85 11.33 -11.67
N THR A 81 12.18 12.63 -11.77
CA THR A 81 12.49 13.48 -10.62
C THR A 81 11.33 13.60 -9.63
N SER A 82 10.11 13.84 -10.14
CA SER A 82 8.91 13.87 -9.30
C SER A 82 8.58 12.49 -8.72
N SER A 83 8.74 11.41 -9.49
CA SER A 83 8.39 10.05 -9.04
C SER A 83 9.33 9.48 -7.99
N ILE A 84 10.61 9.90 -7.95
CA ILE A 84 11.58 9.49 -6.92
C ILE A 84 11.16 9.95 -5.52
N LEU A 85 10.50 11.11 -5.42
CA LEU A 85 10.05 11.67 -4.15
C LEU A 85 8.73 11.07 -3.67
N PHE A 86 7.87 10.62 -4.59
CA PHE A 86 6.53 10.14 -4.28
C PHE A 86 6.45 9.00 -3.24
N PRO A 87 7.38 8.02 -3.21
CA PRO A 87 7.44 6.99 -2.18
C PRO A 87 7.42 7.47 -0.73
N CYS A 88 7.86 8.70 -0.45
CA CYS A 88 7.86 9.23 0.91
C CYS A 88 6.44 9.21 1.53
N ALA A 89 5.39 9.36 0.72
CA ALA A 89 3.99 9.29 1.15
C ALA A 89 3.70 7.98 1.90
N LEU A 90 3.92 6.85 1.23
CA LEU A 90 3.58 5.54 1.77
C LEU A 90 4.49 5.18 2.94
N VAL A 91 5.78 5.53 2.87
CA VAL A 91 6.72 5.29 3.99
C VAL A 91 6.26 6.02 5.25
N MET A 92 5.91 7.31 5.17
CA MET A 92 5.42 8.07 6.33
C MET A 92 4.10 7.50 6.88
N ILE A 93 3.16 7.16 6.00
CA ILE A 93 1.86 6.59 6.38
C ILE A 93 2.06 5.25 7.09
N PHE A 94 2.88 4.37 6.53
CA PHE A 94 3.08 3.03 7.06
C PHE A 94 3.84 3.04 8.38
N MET A 95 4.85 3.90 8.51
CA MET A 95 5.66 4.01 9.73
C MET A 95 4.94 4.73 10.87
N SER A 96 4.05 5.67 10.56
CA SER A 96 3.18 6.31 11.56
C SER A 96 1.98 5.44 11.96
N GLY A 97 1.72 4.35 11.24
CA GLY A 97 0.58 3.46 11.48
C GLY A 97 -0.77 4.02 11.01
N ALA A 98 -0.76 5.12 10.25
CA ALA A 98 -1.95 5.79 9.77
C ALA A 98 -2.79 4.90 8.82
N ASP A 99 -4.10 5.15 8.78
CA ASP A 99 -5.06 4.34 8.03
C ASP A 99 -5.29 4.87 6.62
N LEU A 100 -4.67 4.22 5.63
CA LEU A 100 -4.84 4.56 4.22
C LEU A 100 -5.81 3.59 3.56
N PHE A 101 -6.89 4.12 2.96
CA PHE A 101 -7.92 3.32 2.29
C PHE A 101 -7.33 2.28 1.33
N THR A 102 -6.43 2.70 0.44
CA THR A 102 -5.85 1.84 -0.60
C THR A 102 -5.09 0.65 0.00
N GLY A 103 -4.26 0.87 1.04
CA GLY A 103 -3.59 -0.20 1.77
C GLY A 103 -4.55 -1.09 2.58
N SER A 104 -5.58 -0.49 3.20
CA SER A 104 -6.60 -1.23 3.95
C SER A 104 -7.34 -2.24 3.09
N THR A 105 -7.49 -2.03 1.78
CA THR A 105 -8.13 -3.01 0.89
C THR A 105 -7.46 -4.38 0.92
N MET A 106 -6.12 -4.44 0.97
CA MET A 106 -5.38 -5.69 1.14
C MET A 106 -5.43 -6.16 2.59
N LEU A 107 -5.09 -5.30 3.55
CA LEU A 107 -4.95 -5.69 4.97
C LEU A 107 -6.23 -6.35 5.50
N THR A 108 -7.35 -5.62 5.46
CA THR A 108 -8.63 -6.15 5.95
C THR A 108 -9.24 -7.16 4.99
N GLY A 109 -8.90 -7.11 3.70
CA GLY A 109 -9.30 -8.13 2.72
C GLY A 109 -8.76 -9.51 3.07
N VAL A 110 -7.47 -9.62 3.35
CA VAL A 110 -6.82 -10.87 3.80
C VAL A 110 -7.40 -11.33 5.13
N ALA A 111 -7.58 -10.43 6.10
CA ALA A 111 -8.20 -10.77 7.39
C ALA A 111 -9.62 -11.32 7.23
N CYS A 112 -10.39 -10.81 6.26
CA CYS A 112 -11.71 -11.32 5.92
C CYS A 112 -11.64 -12.71 5.27
N LEU A 113 -10.68 -12.94 4.35
CA LEU A 113 -10.46 -14.25 3.71
C LEU A 113 -9.99 -15.32 4.70
N GLN A 114 -9.24 -14.93 5.73
CA GLN A 114 -8.88 -15.81 6.85
C GLN A 114 -10.06 -16.12 7.80
N GLY A 115 -11.21 -15.45 7.64
CA GLY A 115 -12.37 -15.58 8.51
C GLY A 115 -12.19 -14.91 9.88
N ARG A 116 -11.17 -14.07 10.07
CA ARG A 116 -10.88 -13.39 11.35
C ARG A 116 -11.75 -12.17 11.60
N ILE A 117 -12.26 -11.55 10.53
CA ILE A 117 -13.23 -10.46 10.59
C ILE A 117 -14.38 -10.72 9.61
N PRO A 118 -15.60 -10.29 9.94
CA PRO A 118 -16.70 -10.36 9.00
C PRO A 118 -16.60 -9.23 7.95
N TRP A 119 -17.12 -9.49 6.74
CA TRP A 119 -17.05 -8.58 5.60
C TRP A 119 -17.63 -7.18 5.87
N HIS A 120 -18.63 -7.06 6.74
CA HIS A 120 -19.22 -5.75 7.07
C HIS A 120 -18.28 -4.86 7.90
N LYS A 121 -17.42 -5.44 8.76
CA LYS A 121 -16.39 -4.68 9.49
C LYS A 121 -15.31 -4.18 8.54
N MET A 122 -14.94 -4.99 7.55
CA MET A 122 -14.04 -4.59 6.47
C MET A 122 -14.61 -3.40 5.70
N LEU A 123 -15.86 -3.47 5.23
CA LEU A 123 -16.50 -2.37 4.49
C LEU A 123 -16.65 -1.09 5.34
N LEU A 124 -16.99 -1.23 6.63
CA LEU A 124 -17.06 -0.09 7.55
C LEU A 124 -15.69 0.58 7.71
N HIS A 125 -14.63 -0.21 7.89
CA HIS A 125 -13.27 0.32 7.97
C HIS A 125 -12.89 1.03 6.67
N TRP A 126 -13.17 0.45 5.50
CA TRP A 126 -12.94 1.08 4.20
C TRP A 126 -13.68 2.41 4.06
N PHE A 127 -14.96 2.45 4.44
CA PHE A 127 -15.77 3.66 4.40
C PHE A 127 -15.15 4.77 5.27
N ILE A 128 -14.81 4.46 6.52
CA ILE A 128 -14.20 5.43 7.45
C ILE A 128 -12.85 5.93 6.91
N CYS A 129 -12.00 5.02 6.41
CA CYS A 129 -10.70 5.37 5.84
C CYS A 129 -10.83 6.29 4.63
N PHE A 130 -11.75 5.99 3.71
CA PHE A 130 -11.98 6.80 2.52
C PHE A 130 -12.36 8.25 2.87
N TRP A 131 -13.33 8.43 3.77
CA TRP A 131 -13.77 9.77 4.16
C TRP A 131 -12.76 10.50 5.05
N GLY A 132 -12.05 9.79 5.92
CA GLY A 132 -10.95 10.37 6.68
C GLY A 132 -9.82 10.84 5.76
N ASN A 133 -9.40 10.01 4.80
CA ASN A 133 -8.39 10.38 3.81
C ASN A 133 -8.83 11.61 3.01
N LEU A 134 -10.08 11.67 2.55
CA LEU A 134 -10.62 12.84 1.85
C LEU A 134 -10.58 14.09 2.72
N ALA A 135 -11.01 14.00 3.98
CA ALA A 135 -11.01 15.13 4.91
C ALA A 135 -9.58 15.67 5.15
N GLY A 136 -8.61 14.77 5.36
CA GLY A 136 -7.20 15.14 5.50
C GLY A 136 -6.63 15.79 4.24
N SER A 137 -6.94 15.24 3.07
CA SER A 137 -6.46 15.79 1.80
C SER A 137 -7.04 17.16 1.50
N LEU A 138 -8.34 17.36 1.76
CA LEU A 138 -8.98 18.68 1.60
C LEU A 138 -8.46 19.69 2.61
N PHE A 139 -8.15 19.27 3.85
CA PHE A 139 -7.54 20.15 4.84
C PHE A 139 -6.18 20.67 4.35
N VAL A 140 -5.28 19.77 3.90
CA VAL A 140 -3.97 20.19 3.38
C VAL A 140 -4.13 21.04 2.12
N MET A 141 -4.99 20.64 1.18
CA MET A 141 -5.24 21.38 -0.05
C MET A 141 -5.77 22.79 0.22
N ALA A 142 -6.84 22.93 1.00
CA ALA A 142 -7.50 24.23 1.19
C ALA A 142 -6.76 25.12 2.20
N ILE A 143 -6.43 24.60 3.38
CA ILE A 143 -5.88 25.41 4.47
C ILE A 143 -4.39 25.66 4.26
N ILE A 144 -3.61 24.59 4.04
CA ILE A 144 -2.15 24.69 3.98
C ILE A 144 -1.70 25.22 2.61
N PHE A 145 -2.22 24.69 1.51
CA PHE A 145 -1.77 25.06 0.17
C PHE A 145 -2.54 26.28 -0.36
N GLY A 146 -3.87 26.24 -0.33
CA GLY A 146 -4.74 27.31 -0.82
C GLY A 146 -4.59 28.61 -0.03
N TYR A 147 -5.08 28.63 1.21
CA TYR A 147 -5.00 29.81 2.08
C TYR A 147 -3.58 30.13 2.57
N GLY A 148 -2.69 29.12 2.65
CA GLY A 148 -1.28 29.34 2.97
C GLY A 148 -0.47 29.95 1.82
N GLY A 149 -1.06 30.12 0.63
CA GLY A 149 -0.44 30.85 -0.48
C GLY A 149 0.68 30.10 -1.19
N LEU A 150 0.63 28.76 -1.25
CA LEU A 150 1.54 27.98 -2.08
C LEU A 150 1.02 27.93 -3.53
N PHE A 151 1.93 27.86 -4.51
CA PHE A 151 1.61 27.81 -5.95
C PHE A 151 0.83 29.04 -6.47
N THR A 152 1.24 30.24 -6.05
CA THR A 152 0.64 31.51 -6.53
C THR A 152 1.28 32.07 -7.80
N ASP A 153 2.49 31.59 -8.16
CA ASP A 153 3.16 32.02 -9.38
C ASP A 153 2.41 31.53 -10.64
N PRO A 154 2.23 32.36 -11.68
CA PRO A 154 1.48 31.98 -12.88
C PRO A 154 2.00 30.71 -13.57
N ALA A 155 3.31 30.44 -13.55
CA ALA A 155 3.87 29.23 -14.16
C ALA A 155 3.51 27.99 -13.34
N GLN A 156 3.53 28.10 -12.00
CA GLN A 156 3.13 27.05 -11.08
C GLN A 156 1.63 26.72 -11.18
N VAL A 157 0.78 27.76 -11.29
CA VAL A 157 -0.66 27.59 -11.53
C VAL A 157 -0.90 26.83 -12.84
N LYS A 158 -0.23 27.24 -13.92
CA LYS A 158 -0.35 26.59 -15.23
C LYS A 158 0.11 25.13 -15.20
N LEU A 159 1.18 24.82 -14.45
CA LEU A 159 1.65 23.45 -14.25
C LEU A 159 0.55 22.57 -13.63
N ILE A 160 -0.08 23.03 -12.56
CA ILE A 160 -1.17 22.30 -11.88
C ILE A 160 -2.37 22.12 -12.82
N GLN A 161 -2.75 23.18 -13.53
CA GLN A 161 -3.86 23.14 -14.48
C GLN A 161 -3.61 22.09 -15.57
N ASN A 162 -2.43 22.10 -16.18
CA ASN A 162 -2.05 21.12 -17.19
C ASN A 162 -2.04 19.69 -16.65
N PHE A 163 -1.48 19.49 -15.45
CA PHE A 163 -1.43 18.18 -14.81
C PHE A 163 -2.84 17.63 -14.56
N VAL A 164 -3.73 18.43 -13.98
CA VAL A 164 -5.10 18.03 -13.65
C VAL A 164 -5.94 17.83 -14.91
N TYR A 165 -5.76 18.67 -15.93
CA TYR A 165 -6.40 18.51 -17.24
C TYR A 165 -6.01 17.19 -17.90
N ALA A 166 -4.70 16.90 -17.96
CA ALA A 166 -4.18 15.64 -18.51
C ALA A 166 -4.62 14.41 -17.72
N LYS A 167 -4.97 14.57 -16.44
CA LYS A 167 -5.41 13.46 -15.56
C LYS A 167 -6.92 13.22 -15.57
N GLN A 168 -7.75 14.22 -15.83
CA GLN A 168 -9.21 14.11 -15.70
C GLN A 168 -9.97 14.35 -17.01
N VAL A 169 -9.49 15.27 -17.86
CA VAL A 169 -10.19 15.62 -19.10
C VAL A 169 -9.77 14.69 -20.22
N VAL A 170 -8.46 14.51 -20.41
CA VAL A 170 -7.88 13.74 -21.52
C VAL A 170 -8.26 12.24 -21.51
N PRO A 171 -8.03 11.47 -20.44
CA PRO A 171 -8.26 10.03 -20.47
C PRO A 171 -9.75 9.69 -20.46
N GLU A 172 -10.13 8.56 -21.04
CA GLU A 172 -11.48 8.00 -20.96
C GLU A 172 -11.78 7.40 -19.57
N TRP A 173 -13.05 7.22 -19.24
CA TRP A 173 -13.46 6.65 -17.93
C TRP A 173 -12.82 5.28 -17.65
N HIS A 174 -12.82 4.39 -18.65
CA HIS A 174 -12.25 3.05 -18.54
C HIS A 174 -10.73 3.06 -18.38
N GLN A 175 -10.04 4.08 -18.92
CA GLN A 175 -8.59 4.22 -18.78
C GLN A 175 -8.23 4.55 -17.34
N ILE A 176 -8.97 5.46 -16.69
CA ILE A 176 -8.78 5.78 -15.27
C ILE A 176 -9.04 4.54 -14.41
N PHE A 177 -10.11 3.80 -14.71
CA PHE A 177 -10.43 2.55 -14.02
C PHE A 177 -9.29 1.51 -14.10
N ILE A 178 -8.78 1.22 -15.30
CA ILE A 178 -7.70 0.22 -15.50
C ILE A 178 -6.39 0.70 -14.85
N ARG A 179 -6.04 1.98 -15.01
CA ARG A 179 -4.86 2.56 -14.35
C ARG A 179 -4.96 2.46 -12.84
N ALA A 180 -6.16 2.61 -12.29
CA ALA A 180 -6.39 2.48 -10.86
C ALA A 180 -6.22 1.03 -10.35
N ILE A 181 -6.56 0.02 -11.14
CA ILE A 181 -6.24 -1.38 -10.79
C ILE A 181 -4.73 -1.55 -10.64
N GLY A 182 -3.96 -1.15 -11.66
CA GLY A 182 -2.50 -1.24 -11.61
C GLY A 182 -1.89 -0.41 -10.48
N CYS A 183 -2.45 0.76 -10.19
CA CYS A 183 -1.99 1.61 -9.10
C CYS A 183 -2.06 0.89 -7.76
N ASN A 184 -3.25 0.39 -7.39
CA ASN A 184 -3.40 -0.18 -6.05
C ASN A 184 -2.82 -1.59 -5.93
N TRP A 185 -2.63 -2.31 -7.04
CA TRP A 185 -1.79 -3.50 -7.03
C TRP A 185 -0.38 -3.15 -6.54
N MET A 186 0.24 -2.13 -7.11
CA MET A 186 1.60 -1.70 -6.71
C MET A 186 1.65 -1.10 -5.30
N VAL A 187 0.62 -0.35 -4.87
CA VAL A 187 0.54 0.18 -3.49
C VAL A 187 0.45 -0.94 -2.46
N CYS A 188 -0.40 -1.94 -2.70
CA CYS A 188 -0.54 -3.07 -1.79
C CYS A 188 0.70 -3.98 -1.83
N LEU A 189 1.32 -4.16 -3.00
CA LEU A 189 2.60 -4.85 -3.12
C LEU A 189 3.72 -4.13 -2.34
N ALA A 190 3.76 -2.79 -2.39
CA ALA A 190 4.67 -2.01 -1.56
C ALA A 190 4.43 -2.24 -0.06
N ALA A 191 3.17 -2.21 0.39
CA ALA A 191 2.84 -2.51 1.79
C ALA A 191 3.23 -3.95 2.18
N TYR A 192 3.04 -4.91 1.29
CA TYR A 192 3.46 -6.31 1.48
C TYR A 192 4.99 -6.44 1.63
N LEU A 193 5.76 -5.89 0.69
CA LEU A 193 7.23 -5.88 0.77
C LEU A 193 7.75 -5.05 1.96
N GLY A 194 7.02 -4.00 2.33
CA GLY A 194 7.27 -3.20 3.53
C GLY A 194 6.96 -3.92 4.84
N LEU A 195 6.21 -5.03 4.81
CA LEU A 195 5.97 -5.90 5.96
C LEU A 195 6.94 -7.07 6.02
N SER A 196 7.56 -7.46 4.90
CA SER A 196 8.58 -8.51 4.90
C SER A 196 9.91 -8.04 5.52
N GLY A 197 10.17 -6.73 5.53
CA GLY A 197 11.34 -6.14 6.18
C GLY A 197 11.24 -6.12 7.71
N ARG A 198 12.38 -6.35 8.39
CA ARG A 198 12.48 -6.36 9.87
C ARG A 198 12.98 -5.03 10.47
N ASP A 199 13.63 -4.18 9.68
CA ASP A 199 14.16 -2.88 10.12
C ASP A 199 13.54 -1.73 9.30
N LEU A 200 13.67 -0.50 9.80
CA LEU A 200 13.06 0.67 9.16
C LEU A 200 13.52 0.86 7.71
N MET A 201 14.80 0.65 7.42
CA MET A 201 15.37 0.89 6.09
C MET A 201 14.94 -0.18 5.10
N SER A 202 14.96 -1.47 5.47
CA SER A 202 14.46 -2.53 4.59
C SER A 202 12.98 -2.37 4.27
N ARG A 203 12.16 -1.98 5.27
CA ARG A 203 10.73 -1.69 5.05
C ARG A 203 10.53 -0.49 4.14
N ALA A 204 11.28 0.58 4.35
CA ALA A 204 11.22 1.78 3.49
C ALA A 204 11.60 1.46 2.04
N MET A 205 12.71 0.74 1.82
CA MET A 205 13.16 0.36 0.49
C MET A 205 12.24 -0.65 -0.20
N GLY A 206 11.65 -1.58 0.56
CA GLY A 206 10.64 -2.51 0.04
C GLY A 206 9.38 -1.79 -0.46
N MET A 207 8.96 -0.73 0.24
CA MET A 207 7.87 0.13 -0.23
C MET A 207 8.28 1.04 -1.38
N TRP A 208 9.55 1.46 -1.44
CA TRP A 208 10.01 2.49 -2.36
C TRP A 208 9.86 2.08 -3.82
N TRP A 209 10.30 0.87 -4.18
CA TRP A 209 10.32 0.42 -5.57
C TRP A 209 8.94 0.33 -6.21
N PRO A 210 7.93 -0.35 -5.61
CA PRO A 210 6.64 -0.44 -6.28
C PRO A 210 5.93 0.92 -6.33
N VAL A 211 6.12 1.78 -5.33
CA VAL A 211 5.55 3.13 -5.33
C VAL A 211 6.17 3.99 -6.43
N PHE A 212 7.50 3.96 -6.58
CA PHE A 212 8.20 4.62 -7.67
C PHE A 212 7.67 4.15 -9.04
N CYS A 213 7.49 2.84 -9.22
CA CYS A 213 6.99 2.27 -10.48
C CYS A 213 5.59 2.76 -10.86
N PHE A 214 4.62 2.81 -9.96
CA PHE A 214 3.30 3.31 -10.35
C PHE A 214 3.27 4.84 -10.54
N ALA A 215 4.11 5.56 -9.80
CA ALA A 215 4.22 7.01 -9.89
C ALA A 215 4.78 7.43 -11.27
N ILE A 216 5.86 6.79 -11.73
CA ILE A 216 6.47 7.09 -13.03
C ILE A 216 5.57 6.71 -14.20
N LEU A 217 4.77 5.65 -14.06
CA LEU A 217 3.74 5.26 -15.03
C LEU A 217 2.50 6.19 -15.01
N GLY A 218 2.40 7.08 -14.03
CA GLY A 218 1.31 8.02 -13.88
C GLY A 218 -0.04 7.37 -13.54
N LEU A 219 -0.04 6.24 -12.83
CA LEU A 219 -1.28 5.51 -12.53
C LEU A 219 -2.22 6.29 -11.58
N ASP A 220 -3.50 5.91 -11.55
CA ASP A 220 -4.55 6.64 -10.87
C ASP A 220 -4.78 6.15 -9.43
N HIS A 221 -4.36 6.96 -8.45
CA HIS A 221 -4.52 6.69 -7.03
C HIS A 221 -5.64 7.55 -6.43
N VAL A 222 -6.69 6.93 -5.90
CA VAL A 222 -7.89 7.62 -5.41
C VAL A 222 -7.55 8.65 -4.32
N VAL A 223 -6.76 8.28 -3.29
CA VAL A 223 -6.42 9.19 -2.17
C VAL A 223 -5.56 10.38 -2.58
N VAL A 224 -4.57 10.16 -3.45
CA VAL A 224 -3.69 11.24 -3.91
C VAL A 224 -4.46 12.18 -4.84
N ASN A 225 -5.40 11.64 -5.62
CA ASN A 225 -6.33 12.45 -6.42
C ASN A 225 -7.32 13.25 -5.53
N MET A 226 -7.50 12.92 -4.24
CA MET A 226 -8.22 13.78 -3.27
C MET A 226 -7.46 15.07 -2.93
N PHE A 227 -6.18 15.16 -3.28
CA PHE A 227 -5.41 16.41 -3.21
C PHE A 227 -5.32 17.07 -4.59
N TYR A 228 -4.79 16.36 -5.59
CA TYR A 228 -4.48 16.96 -6.90
C TYR A 228 -5.68 17.59 -7.59
N ILE A 229 -6.80 16.87 -7.66
CA ILE A 229 -7.93 17.33 -8.45
C ILE A 229 -8.64 18.50 -7.76
N PRO A 230 -8.94 18.45 -6.43
CA PRO A 230 -9.43 19.62 -5.72
C PRO A 230 -8.48 20.83 -5.80
N PHE A 231 -7.17 20.61 -5.82
CA PHE A 231 -6.20 21.71 -5.99
C PHE A 231 -6.23 22.32 -7.39
N GLY A 232 -6.41 21.52 -8.44
CA GLY A 232 -6.67 22.05 -9.79
C GLY A 232 -7.99 22.80 -9.89
N ILE A 233 -9.05 22.32 -9.23
CA ILE A 233 -10.33 23.04 -9.16
C ILE A 233 -10.15 24.39 -8.46
N TRP A 234 -9.38 24.44 -7.36
CA TRP A 234 -9.02 25.68 -6.65
C TRP A 234 -8.34 26.69 -7.59
N HIS A 235 -7.43 26.20 -8.44
CA HIS A 235 -6.73 27.02 -9.43
C HIS A 235 -7.49 27.19 -10.76
N GLY A 236 -8.75 26.76 -10.86
CA GLY A 236 -9.60 27.00 -12.02
C GLY A 236 -9.20 26.24 -13.29
N THR A 237 -8.73 24.98 -13.16
CA THR A 237 -8.43 24.13 -14.33
C THR A 237 -9.60 24.06 -15.31
N PRO A 238 -9.42 24.42 -16.59
CA PRO A 238 -10.49 24.41 -17.57
C PRO A 238 -11.14 23.03 -17.73
N GLY A 239 -12.47 22.98 -17.79
CA GLY A 239 -13.23 21.74 -18.01
C GLY A 239 -13.29 20.79 -16.82
N VAL A 240 -12.66 21.10 -15.69
CA VAL A 240 -12.68 20.25 -14.49
C VAL A 240 -13.65 20.82 -13.46
N THR A 241 -14.76 20.13 -13.26
CA THR A 241 -15.78 20.45 -12.26
C THR A 241 -15.80 19.42 -11.14
N VAL A 242 -16.42 19.75 -10.00
CA VAL A 242 -16.66 18.78 -8.93
C VAL A 242 -17.47 17.58 -9.43
N GLY A 243 -18.44 17.80 -10.31
CA GLY A 243 -19.23 16.73 -10.92
C GLY A 243 -18.39 15.79 -11.78
N LEU A 244 -17.51 16.34 -12.64
CA LEU A 244 -16.58 15.55 -13.44
C LEU A 244 -15.61 14.77 -12.55
N TYR A 245 -15.06 15.43 -11.53
CA TYR A 245 -14.15 14.82 -10.57
C TYR A 245 -14.79 13.62 -9.86
N ILE A 246 -16.05 13.72 -9.42
CA ILE A 246 -16.74 12.60 -8.79
C ILE A 246 -17.00 11.48 -9.80
N TRP A 247 -17.62 11.80 -10.95
CA TRP A 247 -18.07 10.81 -11.93
C TRP A 247 -16.92 10.08 -12.64
N LYS A 248 -15.93 10.84 -13.13
CA LYS A 248 -14.86 10.35 -13.99
C LYS A 248 -13.54 10.18 -13.23
N GLY A 249 -13.37 10.85 -12.09
CA GLY A 249 -12.18 10.71 -11.25
C GLY A 249 -12.37 9.67 -10.15
N ILE A 250 -13.17 10.01 -9.14
CA ILE A 250 -13.29 9.24 -7.90
C ILE A 250 -13.91 7.87 -8.11
N ILE A 251 -15.05 7.77 -8.80
CA ILE A 251 -15.76 6.48 -8.94
C ILE A 251 -14.90 5.41 -9.62
N PRO A 252 -14.35 5.62 -10.84
CA PRO A 252 -13.51 4.60 -11.48
C PRO A 252 -12.24 4.32 -10.70
N ALA A 253 -11.60 5.35 -10.12
CA ALA A 253 -10.38 5.16 -9.33
C ALA A 253 -10.64 4.35 -8.05
N LEU A 254 -11.76 4.61 -7.37
CA LEU A 254 -12.16 3.89 -6.16
C LEU A 254 -12.41 2.40 -6.43
N ILE A 255 -13.18 2.10 -7.48
CA ILE A 255 -13.48 0.71 -7.86
C ILE A 255 -12.20 0.01 -8.32
N GLY A 256 -11.43 0.64 -9.21
CA GLY A 256 -10.19 0.08 -9.73
C GLY A 256 -9.18 -0.17 -8.62
N ASN A 257 -8.96 0.79 -7.72
CA ASN A 257 -8.08 0.60 -6.58
C ASN A 257 -8.58 -0.54 -5.66
N THR A 258 -9.88 -0.64 -5.38
CA THR A 258 -10.42 -1.74 -4.56
C THR A 258 -10.11 -3.11 -5.16
N ILE A 259 -10.28 -3.27 -6.47
CA ILE A 259 -9.96 -4.52 -7.19
C ILE A 259 -8.46 -4.78 -7.20
N GLY A 260 -7.63 -3.76 -7.48
CA GLY A 260 -6.18 -3.89 -7.54
C GLY A 260 -5.55 -4.32 -6.21
N GLY A 261 -5.98 -3.73 -5.10
CA GLY A 261 -5.42 -4.05 -3.78
C GLY A 261 -6.02 -5.31 -3.17
N GLY A 262 -7.35 -5.40 -3.11
CA GLY A 262 -8.04 -6.54 -2.51
C GLY A 262 -7.94 -7.82 -3.34
N GLY A 263 -8.05 -7.72 -4.67
CA GLY A 263 -8.01 -8.86 -5.57
C GLY A 263 -6.59 -9.27 -5.97
N PHE A 264 -5.89 -8.42 -6.72
CA PHE A 264 -4.59 -8.76 -7.32
C PHE A 264 -3.44 -8.87 -6.32
N CYS A 265 -3.58 -8.31 -5.12
CA CYS A 265 -2.59 -8.45 -4.06
C CYS A 265 -3.13 -9.31 -2.91
N GLY A 266 -4.16 -8.84 -2.20
CA GLY A 266 -4.69 -9.54 -1.01
C GLY A 266 -5.14 -10.97 -1.29
N ALA A 267 -6.12 -11.15 -2.18
CA ALA A 267 -6.64 -12.47 -2.52
C ALA A 267 -5.60 -13.37 -3.19
N TYR A 268 -4.75 -12.80 -4.07
CA TYR A 268 -3.65 -13.53 -4.70
C TYR A 268 -2.67 -14.12 -3.68
N TYR A 269 -2.11 -13.30 -2.79
CA TYR A 269 -1.14 -13.78 -1.79
C TYR A 269 -1.79 -14.70 -0.75
N TYR A 270 -3.04 -14.44 -0.36
CA TYR A 270 -3.79 -15.37 0.49
C TYR A 270 -3.94 -16.74 -0.18
N PHE A 271 -4.38 -16.78 -1.44
CA PHE A 271 -4.60 -18.03 -2.16
C PHE A 271 -3.31 -18.81 -2.35
N MET A 272 -2.20 -18.13 -2.66
CA MET A 272 -0.91 -18.77 -2.90
C MET A 272 -0.26 -19.35 -1.65
N TYR A 273 -0.44 -18.72 -0.48
CA TYR A 273 0.37 -19.04 0.70
C TYR A 273 -0.40 -19.39 1.97
N LEU A 274 -1.71 -19.14 2.05
CA LEU A 274 -2.51 -19.40 3.27
C LEU A 274 -3.73 -20.29 3.03
N HIS A 275 -4.20 -20.41 1.79
CA HIS A 275 -5.35 -21.25 1.50
C HIS A 275 -5.00 -22.73 1.72
N ASN A 276 -5.80 -23.41 2.55
CA ASN A 276 -5.58 -24.81 2.99
C ASN A 276 -4.21 -25.06 3.65
N GLN A 277 -3.63 -24.03 4.27
CA GLN A 277 -2.41 -24.17 5.05
C GLN A 277 -2.71 -24.18 6.55
N ASP A 278 -1.86 -24.87 7.30
CA ASP A 278 -1.89 -24.83 8.75
C ASP A 278 -1.60 -23.42 9.28
N PRO A 279 -2.02 -23.09 10.51
CA PRO A 279 -1.67 -21.82 11.15
C PRO A 279 -0.17 -21.55 11.07
N VAL A 280 0.18 -20.32 10.69
CA VAL A 280 1.59 -19.92 10.49
C VAL A 280 2.05 -19.13 11.73
N PRO A 281 3.11 -19.58 12.43
CA PRO A 281 3.70 -18.81 13.52
C PRO A 281 4.53 -17.65 12.95
N ILE A 282 4.45 -16.48 13.58
CA ILE A 282 5.34 -15.35 13.29
C ILE A 282 6.25 -15.17 14.48
N ASP A 283 7.56 -15.32 14.26
CA ASP A 283 8.59 -15.33 15.31
C ASP A 283 8.23 -16.25 16.49
N GLY A 284 7.67 -17.43 16.18
CA GLY A 284 7.25 -18.44 17.16
C GLY A 284 5.88 -18.20 17.80
N ILE A 285 5.16 -17.15 17.42
CA ILE A 285 3.86 -16.78 18.01
C ILE A 285 2.73 -17.02 17.01
N TYR A 286 1.78 -17.89 17.37
CA TYR A 286 0.55 -18.12 16.62
C TYR A 286 -0.49 -17.02 16.87
N PHE A 287 -1.36 -16.81 15.90
CA PHE A 287 -2.49 -15.91 16.09
C PHE A 287 -3.50 -16.56 17.06
N PRO A 288 -3.97 -15.86 18.12
CA PRO A 288 -4.81 -16.47 19.14
C PRO A 288 -6.08 -17.15 18.60
N GLY A 289 -6.68 -16.59 17.55
CA GLY A 289 -7.88 -17.15 16.92
C GLY A 289 -7.64 -18.45 16.14
N ASP A 290 -6.39 -18.80 15.84
CA ASP A 290 -6.05 -20.01 15.09
C ASP A 290 -5.67 -21.17 16.03
N LEU A 291 -5.36 -20.90 17.30
CA LEU A 291 -5.05 -21.94 18.30
C LEU A 291 -6.23 -22.88 18.52
N ALA A 292 -7.46 -22.35 18.50
CA ALA A 292 -8.69 -23.14 18.61
C ALA A 292 -8.84 -24.17 17.47
N LYS A 293 -8.29 -23.89 16.27
CA LYS A 293 -8.30 -24.83 15.14
C LYS A 293 -7.28 -25.95 15.29
N LEU A 294 -6.22 -25.75 16.08
CA LEU A 294 -5.20 -26.76 16.38
C LEU A 294 -5.68 -27.73 17.47
N GLU A 295 -6.42 -27.22 18.47
CA GLU A 295 -6.95 -28.02 19.59
C GLU A 295 -8.05 -29.02 19.18
N GLU A 296 -8.78 -28.79 18.10
CA GLU A 296 -9.87 -29.67 17.63
C GLU A 296 -9.43 -30.88 16.78
N GLY A 297 -8.12 -31.12 16.54
CA GLY A 297 -7.75 -32.33 15.80
C GLY A 297 -6.30 -32.61 15.39
N GLY A 298 -5.28 -31.88 15.84
CA GLY A 298 -3.90 -32.21 15.44
C GLY A 298 -2.84 -31.65 16.39
N ALA A 299 -1.79 -32.44 16.63
CA ALA A 299 -0.59 -31.93 17.30
C ALA A 299 -0.10 -30.66 16.58
N LEU A 300 0.46 -29.71 17.34
CA LEU A 300 1.05 -28.49 16.78
C LEU A 300 1.92 -28.87 15.57
N PRO A 301 1.63 -28.36 14.36
CA PRO A 301 2.56 -28.51 13.26
C PRO A 301 3.88 -27.88 13.72
N GLN A 302 4.91 -28.71 13.87
CA GLN A 302 6.26 -28.19 13.89
C GLN A 302 6.45 -27.58 12.51
N TYR A 303 6.38 -26.25 12.43
CA TYR A 303 6.62 -25.54 11.19
C TYR A 303 8.10 -25.71 10.82
N GLU A 304 8.40 -26.82 10.14
CA GLU A 304 9.60 -27.01 9.34
C GLU A 304 9.38 -26.16 8.09
N SER A 305 10.07 -25.02 7.99
CA SER A 305 9.97 -24.15 6.82
C SER A 305 10.51 -24.89 5.58
N ASP A 306 9.63 -25.39 4.73
CA ASP A 306 9.96 -26.20 3.54
C ASP A 306 10.73 -25.45 2.42
N ASP A 307 11.15 -24.20 2.64
CA ASP A 307 12.01 -23.44 1.71
C ASP A 307 13.51 -23.81 1.84
N CYS A 308 13.82 -24.96 2.44
CA CYS A 308 15.18 -25.37 2.75
C CYS A 308 15.78 -26.25 1.64
N VAL A 309 16.65 -25.66 0.80
CA VAL A 309 17.50 -26.44 -0.12
C VAL A 309 18.56 -27.19 0.70
N ALA A 310 18.44 -28.52 0.75
CA ALA A 310 19.42 -29.38 1.41
C ALA A 310 20.76 -29.37 0.67
N ILE A 311 21.80 -28.77 1.27
CA ILE A 311 23.18 -28.93 0.80
C ILE A 311 23.88 -29.86 1.79
N THR A 312 24.15 -31.09 1.35
CA THR A 312 24.92 -32.06 2.13
C THR A 312 26.40 -31.69 2.09
N GLN A 313 26.97 -31.23 3.21
CA GLN A 313 28.43 -31.23 3.36
C GLN A 313 28.89 -32.66 3.60
N LYS A 314 29.56 -33.27 2.62
CA LYS A 314 30.39 -34.46 2.86
C LYS A 314 31.60 -34.03 3.68
N GLU A 315 31.75 -34.60 4.88
CA GLU A 315 32.97 -34.53 5.68
C GLU A 315 34.21 -34.80 4.81
N GLN A 316 35.06 -33.79 4.60
CA GLN A 316 36.44 -34.03 4.20
C GLN A 316 37.20 -34.47 5.45
N LYS A 317 37.18 -35.77 5.72
CA LYS A 317 38.22 -36.42 6.53
C LYS A 317 39.43 -36.68 5.63
N LYS A 318 40.50 -35.91 5.85
CA LYS A 318 41.88 -36.38 5.76
C LYS A 318 42.68 -35.70 6.85
#